data_AF-A0A0G1JMS1-F1
#
_entry.id   AF-A0A0G1JMS1-F1
#
_cell.length_a   1.000
_cell.length_b   1.000
_cell.length_c   1.000
_cell.angle_alpha   90.00
_cell.angle_beta   90.00
_cell.angle_gamma   90.00
#
_symmetry.space_group_name_H-M   'P 1'
#
loop_
_entity.id
_entity.type
_entity.pdbx_description
1 polymer ?
#
loop_
_entity_poly.entity_id
_entity_poly.type
_entity_poly.pdbx_seq_one_letter_code
_entity_poly.pdbx_strand_id
1 'polypeptide(L)'
;MGNPIKIDYERGGRQKDVYDETEAINVPCPLCEKDEYREIYKERGVLGIVQCKDCNLIYVNPRLKNPEGVYWGDTDKYFKEARLIFEGKASHHRDPNYLEDLKLIHQYKPTGNFLDIGTNMGFFLRNAKEWKGWNLPRRCWPAQVGQSTC
;
A
#
# COMPACT_ATOMS: atom_id res chain seq x y z
N MET A 1 -9.23 23.82 -26.27
CA MET A 1 -9.17 22.37 -26.02
C MET A 1 -7.75 22.05 -25.59
N GLY A 2 -7.50 21.96 -24.27
CA GLY A 2 -6.17 21.61 -23.75
C GLY A 2 -5.94 20.13 -23.95
N ASN A 3 -4.81 19.76 -24.57
CA ASN A 3 -4.40 18.38 -24.72
C ASN A 3 -4.27 17.76 -23.31
N PRO A 4 -4.88 16.60 -23.01
CA PRO A 4 -4.68 15.96 -21.72
C PRO A 4 -3.19 15.69 -21.54
N ILE A 5 -2.62 16.23 -20.46
CA ILE A 5 -1.25 15.93 -20.05
C ILE A 5 -1.21 14.41 -19.86
N LYS A 6 -0.53 13.70 -20.78
CA LYS A 6 -0.16 12.31 -20.57
C LYS A 6 0.82 12.31 -19.41
N ILE A 7 0.31 12.05 -18.21
CA ILE A 7 1.16 11.78 -17.05
C ILE A 7 1.75 10.41 -17.33
N ASP A 8 3.03 10.39 -17.69
CA ASP A 8 3.79 9.14 -17.85
C ASP A 8 3.89 8.48 -16.48
N TYR A 9 3.02 7.50 -16.23
CA TYR A 9 2.97 6.79 -14.97
C TYR A 9 4.08 5.74 -14.94
N GLU A 10 5.22 6.13 -14.37
CA GLU A 10 6.31 5.20 -14.10
C GLU A 10 6.02 4.38 -12.83
N ARG A 11 5.76 3.08 -12.97
CA ARG A 11 5.60 2.17 -11.81
C ARG A 11 6.92 2.09 -11.04
N GLY A 12 6.90 2.48 -9.77
CA GLY A 12 8.06 2.32 -8.87
C GLY A 12 8.33 0.85 -8.52
N GLY A 13 7.27 0.05 -8.36
CA GLY A 13 7.34 -1.36 -7.94
C GLY A 13 7.82 -2.32 -9.04
N ARG A 14 8.14 -3.56 -8.66
CA ARG A 14 8.65 -4.62 -9.55
C ARG A 14 7.58 -5.59 -10.05
N GLN A 15 6.32 -5.18 -10.01
CA GLN A 15 5.21 -6.04 -10.45
C GLN A 15 5.30 -6.28 -11.96
N LYS A 16 5.21 -7.56 -12.36
CA LYS A 16 5.14 -7.98 -13.76
C LYS A 16 3.69 -8.03 -14.23
N ASP A 17 3.49 -7.90 -15.54
CA ASP A 17 2.16 -8.08 -16.13
C ASP A 17 1.79 -9.57 -16.25
N VAL A 18 2.79 -10.45 -16.34
CA VAL A 18 2.61 -11.91 -16.41
C VAL A 18 3.69 -12.62 -15.57
N TYR A 19 3.29 -13.65 -14.85
CA TYR A 19 4.13 -14.58 -14.08
C TYR A 19 3.91 -16.01 -14.58
N ASP A 20 4.93 -16.85 -14.44
CA ASP A 20 4.88 -18.27 -14.78
C ASP A 20 4.86 -19.18 -13.54
N GLU A 21 4.63 -20.48 -13.76
CA GLU A 21 4.50 -21.48 -12.70
C GLU A 21 5.74 -21.60 -11.81
N THR A 22 6.93 -21.26 -12.33
CA THR A 22 8.18 -21.30 -11.56
C THR A 22 8.26 -20.17 -10.54
N GLU A 23 7.45 -19.12 -10.68
CA GLU A 23 7.40 -17.97 -9.78
C GLU A 23 6.29 -18.06 -8.72
N ALA A 24 5.38 -19.03 -8.87
CA ALA A 24 4.22 -19.20 -8.01
C ALA A 24 4.30 -20.46 -7.13
N ILE A 25 3.50 -20.47 -6.07
CA ILE A 25 3.41 -21.58 -5.12
C ILE A 25 1.98 -21.67 -4.56
N ASN A 26 1.50 -22.91 -4.40
CA ASN A 26 0.25 -23.17 -3.70
C ASN A 26 0.47 -23.07 -2.18
N VAL A 27 -0.44 -22.39 -1.50
CA VAL A 27 -0.40 -22.24 -0.04
C VAL A 27 -1.76 -22.53 0.59
N PRO A 28 -1.78 -23.04 1.84
CA PRO A 28 -3.01 -23.13 2.62
C PRO A 28 -3.67 -21.76 2.80
N CYS A 29 -4.97 -21.78 3.13
CA CYS A 29 -5.73 -20.58 3.45
C CYS A 29 -5.07 -19.82 4.62
N PRO A 30 -4.80 -18.51 4.49
CA PRO A 30 -4.12 -17.75 5.54
C PRO A 30 -4.99 -17.48 6.78
N LEU A 31 -6.28 -17.83 6.75
CA LEU A 31 -7.19 -17.64 7.88
C LEU A 31 -7.46 -18.94 8.66
N CYS A 32 -7.63 -20.07 7.97
CA CYS A 32 -8.03 -21.34 8.59
C CYS A 32 -7.10 -22.51 8.29
N GLU A 33 -6.03 -22.28 7.53
CA GLU A 33 -4.97 -23.25 7.22
C GLU A 33 -5.40 -24.49 6.44
N LYS A 34 -6.63 -24.49 5.89
CA LYS A 34 -7.14 -25.51 4.97
C LYS A 34 -6.66 -25.28 3.55
N ASP A 35 -6.54 -26.36 2.78
CA ASP A 35 -6.03 -26.37 1.40
C ASP A 35 -7.14 -26.58 0.36
N GLU A 36 -8.38 -26.79 0.78
CA GLU A 36 -9.51 -26.87 -0.12
C GLU A 36 -10.02 -25.50 -0.55
N TYR A 37 -10.03 -25.28 -1.86
CA TYR A 37 -10.54 -24.05 -2.46
C TYR A 37 -11.30 -24.30 -3.76
N ARG A 38 -12.06 -23.28 -4.17
CA ARG A 38 -12.65 -23.16 -5.51
C ARG A 38 -11.96 -22.02 -6.25
N GLU A 39 -11.48 -22.28 -7.45
CA GLU A 39 -10.95 -21.24 -8.34
C GLU A 39 -12.09 -20.32 -8.81
N ILE A 40 -11.88 -19.01 -8.69
CA ILE A 40 -12.80 -17.98 -9.17
C ILE A 40 -12.28 -17.38 -10.47
N TYR A 41 -10.98 -17.06 -10.51
CA TYR A 41 -10.36 -16.36 -11.64
C TYR A 41 -8.85 -16.57 -11.66
N LYS A 42 -8.21 -16.27 -12.80
CA LYS A 42 -6.75 -16.21 -12.94
C LYS A 42 -6.32 -14.84 -13.44
N GLU A 43 -5.32 -14.26 -12.80
CA GLU A 43 -4.74 -12.98 -13.18
C GLU A 43 -3.23 -13.09 -13.41
N ARG A 44 -2.71 -12.21 -14.28
CA ARG A 44 -1.26 -12.04 -14.50
C ARG A 44 -0.54 -13.37 -14.78
N GLY A 45 -1.13 -14.21 -15.62
CA GLY A 45 -0.63 -15.55 -15.92
C GLY A 45 -1.16 -16.60 -14.95
N VAL A 46 -0.33 -16.98 -13.98
CA VAL A 46 -0.59 -18.14 -13.11
C VAL A 46 -1.17 -17.82 -11.73
N LEU A 47 -1.37 -16.55 -11.39
CA LEU A 47 -1.89 -16.18 -10.07
C LEU A 47 -3.39 -16.45 -10.02
N GLY A 48 -3.83 -17.27 -9.07
CA GLY A 48 -5.25 -17.61 -8.94
C GLY A 48 -5.94 -16.73 -7.89
N ILE A 49 -7.16 -16.31 -8.17
CA ILE A 49 -8.11 -15.81 -7.17
C ILE A 49 -9.00 -16.98 -6.78
N VAL A 50 -8.91 -17.42 -5.53
CA VAL A 50 -9.64 -18.60 -5.05
C VAL A 50 -10.45 -18.28 -3.81
N GLN A 51 -11.46 -19.08 -3.55
CA GLN A 51 -12.27 -19.04 -2.34
C GLN A 51 -12.05 -20.32 -1.53
N CYS A 52 -11.62 -20.19 -0.28
CA CYS A 52 -11.51 -21.32 0.64
C CYS A 52 -12.90 -21.95 0.88
N LYS A 53 -13.01 -23.28 0.82
CA LYS A 53 -14.29 -23.96 1.02
C LYS A 53 -14.73 -24.04 2.48
N ASP A 54 -13.79 -23.94 3.42
CA ASP A 54 -14.08 -24.02 4.86
C ASP A 54 -14.48 -22.69 5.48
N CYS A 55 -13.73 -21.61 5.19
CA CYS A 55 -13.94 -20.30 5.82
C CYS A 55 -14.44 -19.21 4.85
N ASN A 56 -14.62 -19.53 3.56
CA ASN A 56 -15.08 -18.61 2.51
C ASN A 56 -14.15 -17.41 2.23
N LEU A 57 -12.95 -17.34 2.82
CA LEU A 57 -11.97 -16.30 2.51
C LEU A 57 -11.61 -16.36 1.02
N ILE A 58 -11.64 -15.21 0.36
CA ILE A 58 -11.08 -15.02 -0.98
C ILE A 58 -9.63 -14.58 -0.84
N TYR A 59 -8.71 -15.31 -1.48
CA TYR A 59 -7.27 -15.05 -1.39
C TYR A 59 -6.56 -15.45 -2.68
N VAL A 60 -5.29 -15.07 -2.81
CA VAL A 60 -4.47 -15.42 -3.98
C VAL A 60 -3.84 -16.80 -3.76
N ASN A 61 -4.12 -17.73 -4.68
CA ASN A 61 -3.54 -19.07 -4.72
C ASN A 61 -3.67 -19.71 -6.13
N PRO A 62 -2.60 -20.18 -6.78
CA PRO A 62 -1.20 -20.03 -6.41
C PRO A 62 -0.83 -18.55 -6.25
N ARG A 63 0.03 -18.24 -5.27
CA ARG A 63 0.59 -16.89 -5.05
C ARG A 63 2.06 -16.84 -5.44
N LEU A 64 2.62 -15.63 -5.60
CA LEU A 64 4.07 -15.47 -5.81
C LEU A 64 4.86 -16.10 -4.66
N LYS A 65 5.99 -16.72 -4.98
CA LYS A 65 6.97 -17.24 -3.99
C LYS A 65 7.51 -16.13 -3.09
N ASN A 66 7.73 -14.94 -3.65
CA ASN A 66 8.13 -13.74 -2.93
C ASN A 66 7.13 -12.59 -3.20
N PRO A 67 5.98 -12.55 -2.50
CA PRO A 67 4.97 -11.53 -2.75
C PRO A 67 5.42 -10.13 -2.35
N GLU A 68 6.31 -10.00 -1.35
CA GLU A 68 6.81 -8.70 -0.89
C GLU A 68 7.78 -8.05 -1.89
N GLY A 69 8.46 -8.87 -2.71
CA GLY A 69 9.45 -8.40 -3.68
C GLY A 69 8.91 -7.39 -4.69
N VAL A 70 7.59 -7.36 -4.92
CA VAL A 70 6.94 -6.37 -5.79
C VAL A 70 7.06 -4.94 -5.26
N TYR A 71 7.25 -4.77 -3.94
CA TYR A 71 7.39 -3.47 -3.29
C TYR A 71 8.84 -2.99 -3.19
N TRP A 72 9.84 -3.81 -3.55
CA TRP A 72 11.27 -3.46 -3.47
C TRP A 72 11.72 -2.62 -4.68
N GLY A 73 10.83 -1.75 -5.13
CA GLY A 73 11.00 -0.89 -6.29
C GLY A 73 12.09 0.16 -6.16
N ASP A 74 12.18 1.02 -7.17
CA ASP A 74 13.09 2.17 -7.16
C ASP A 74 12.47 3.32 -6.36
N THR A 75 13.10 3.67 -5.24
CA THR A 75 12.66 4.76 -4.35
C THR A 75 12.56 6.09 -5.08
N ASP A 76 13.47 6.39 -6.01
CA ASP A 76 13.49 7.67 -6.72
C ASP A 76 12.27 7.82 -7.63
N LYS A 77 11.79 6.71 -8.21
CA LYS A 77 10.55 6.70 -8.99
C LYS A 77 9.33 7.01 -8.13
N TYR A 78 9.25 6.43 -6.94
CA TYR A 78 8.16 6.74 -6.02
C TYR A 78 8.20 8.21 -5.56
N PHE A 79 9.39 8.78 -5.32
CA PHE A 79 9.52 10.21 -4.99
C PHE A 79 9.14 11.12 -6.17
N LYS A 80 9.53 10.75 -7.39
CA LYS A 80 9.18 11.48 -8.62
C LYS A 80 7.66 11.49 -8.83
N GLU A 81 6.99 10.37 -8.62
CA GLU A 81 5.53 10.24 -8.69
C GLU A 81 4.84 11.18 -7.68
N ALA A 82 5.35 11.20 -6.44
CA ALA A 82 4.80 11.99 -5.35
C ALA A 82 5.27 13.47 -5.32
N ARG A 83 6.15 13.89 -6.23
CA ARG A 83 6.90 15.17 -6.14
C ARG A 83 6.00 16.38 -5.95
N LEU A 84 4.94 16.52 -6.77
CA LEU A 84 4.04 17.67 -6.68
C LEU A 84 3.31 17.75 -5.34
N ILE A 85 3.05 16.60 -4.71
CA ILE A 85 2.40 16.52 -3.40
C ILE A 85 3.38 16.96 -2.31
N PHE A 86 4.63 16.49 -2.37
CA PHE A 86 5.68 16.91 -1.43
C PHE A 86 6.05 18.38 -1.56
N GLU A 87 6.02 18.94 -2.77
CA GLU A 87 6.24 20.37 -3.03
C GLU A 87 5.03 21.25 -2.65
N GLY A 88 3.93 20.66 -2.15
CA GLY A 88 2.70 21.39 -1.80
C GLY A 88 1.94 21.96 -3.00
N LYS A 89 2.28 21.52 -4.22
CA LYS A 89 1.67 21.96 -5.49
C LYS A 89 0.45 21.12 -5.88
N ALA A 90 0.21 20.00 -5.20
CA ALA A 90 -0.95 19.14 -5.37
C ALA A 90 -1.37 18.52 -4.04
N SER A 91 -2.66 18.26 -3.86
CA SER A 91 -3.17 17.41 -2.79
C SER A 91 -3.02 15.93 -3.16
N HIS A 92 -2.87 15.06 -2.17
CA HIS A 92 -2.97 13.63 -2.43
C HIS A 92 -4.45 13.28 -2.67
N HIS A 93 -4.75 12.50 -3.71
CA HIS A 93 -6.14 12.19 -4.09
C HIS A 93 -6.95 11.48 -3.00
N ARG A 94 -6.25 10.79 -2.07
CA ARG A 94 -6.84 10.14 -0.88
C ARG A 94 -6.98 11.05 0.35
N ASP A 95 -6.49 12.29 0.32
CA ASP A 95 -6.55 13.19 1.48
C ASP A 95 -7.97 13.32 2.08
N PRO A 96 -9.05 13.44 1.27
CA PRO A 96 -10.40 13.44 1.82
C PRO A 96 -10.74 12.18 2.62
N ASN A 97 -10.41 10.99 2.10
CA ASN A 97 -10.64 9.72 2.80
C ASN A 97 -9.78 9.65 4.08
N TYR A 98 -8.51 10.05 4.01
CA TYR A 98 -7.62 10.05 5.16
C TYR A 98 -8.16 10.92 6.30
N LEU A 99 -8.71 12.10 5.99
CA LEU A 99 -9.27 12.98 7.01
C LEU A 99 -10.56 12.43 7.62
N GLU A 100 -11.39 11.73 6.84
CA GLU A 100 -12.58 11.03 7.35
C GLU A 100 -12.19 9.85 8.26
N ASP A 101 -11.22 9.05 7.83
CA ASP A 101 -10.70 7.92 8.62
C ASP A 101 -10.09 8.42 9.94
N LEU A 102 -9.30 9.50 9.93
CA LEU A 102 -8.73 10.07 11.15
C LEU A 102 -9.81 10.62 12.09
N LYS A 103 -10.86 11.27 11.57
CA LYS A 103 -12.01 11.68 12.40
C LYS A 103 -12.63 10.48 13.11
N LEU A 104 -12.86 9.39 12.37
CA LEU A 104 -13.45 8.17 12.92
C LEU A 104 -12.54 7.54 13.98
N ILE A 105 -11.25 7.38 13.68
CA ILE A 105 -10.27 6.84 14.64
C ILE A 105 -10.22 7.69 15.91
N HIS A 106 -10.25 9.02 15.80
CA HIS A 106 -10.20 9.93 16.94
C HIS A 106 -11.42 9.79 17.86
N GLN A 107 -12.59 9.48 17.32
CA GLN A 107 -13.80 9.22 18.11
C GLN A 107 -13.64 8.00 19.04
N TYR A 108 -12.95 6.96 18.58
CA TYR A 108 -12.74 5.73 19.37
C TYR A 108 -11.48 5.76 20.22
N LYS A 109 -10.42 6.41 19.74
CA LYS A 109 -9.11 6.45 20.38
C LYS A 109 -8.46 7.82 20.16
N PRO A 110 -8.82 8.84 20.96
CA PRO A 110 -8.33 10.20 20.77
C PRO A 110 -6.86 10.38 21.13
N THR A 111 -6.26 9.44 21.89
CA THR A 111 -4.88 9.54 22.35
C THR A 111 -4.14 8.20 22.29
N GLY A 112 -2.80 8.26 22.26
CA GLY A 112 -1.92 7.10 22.35
C GLY A 112 -0.95 6.96 21.17
N ASN A 113 -0.29 5.81 21.06
CA ASN A 113 0.65 5.54 19.99
C ASN A 113 -0.10 5.14 18.71
N PHE A 114 0.25 5.75 17.57
CA PHE A 114 -0.44 5.56 16.30
C PHE A 114 0.47 4.82 15.31
N LEU A 115 0.15 3.56 14.99
CA LEU A 115 0.88 2.75 14.02
C LEU A 115 0.11 2.68 12.70
N ASP A 116 0.80 2.99 11.60
CA ASP A 116 0.30 2.81 10.24
C ASP A 116 1.14 1.74 9.52
N ILE A 117 0.50 0.63 9.15
CA ILE A 117 1.15 -0.50 8.46
C ILE A 117 0.93 -0.34 6.97
N GLY A 118 2.02 -0.31 6.18
CA GLY A 118 1.93 -0.03 4.75
C GLY A 118 1.78 1.46 4.44
N THR A 119 2.41 2.32 5.26
CA THR A 119 2.30 3.80 5.17
C THR A 119 2.71 4.42 3.83
N ASN A 120 3.32 3.63 2.93
CA ASN A 120 3.85 4.08 1.64
C ASN A 120 4.75 5.31 1.87
N MET A 121 4.44 6.44 1.23
CA MET A 121 5.14 7.72 1.36
C MET A 121 4.74 8.55 2.58
N GLY A 122 3.96 8.00 3.52
CA GLY A 122 3.60 8.64 4.78
C GLY A 122 2.47 9.67 4.68
N PHE A 123 1.68 9.68 3.61
CA PHE A 123 0.62 10.68 3.41
C PHE A 123 -0.48 10.62 4.47
N PHE A 124 -0.83 9.42 4.95
CA PHE A 124 -1.78 9.25 6.04
C PHE A 124 -1.22 9.80 7.36
N LEU A 125 0.02 9.42 7.70
CA LEU A 125 0.73 9.91 8.89
C LEU A 125 0.97 11.43 8.86
N ARG A 126 1.21 12.02 7.68
CA ARG A 126 1.29 13.47 7.48
C ARG A 126 0.01 14.15 7.95
N ASN A 127 -1.15 13.64 7.55
CA ASN A 127 -2.43 14.21 7.98
C ASN A 127 -2.70 13.91 9.46
N ALA A 128 -2.30 12.74 9.96
CA ALA A 128 -2.43 12.38 11.38
C ALA A 128 -1.61 13.29 12.31
N LYS A 129 -0.49 13.84 11.82
CA LYS A 129 0.39 14.74 12.59
C LYS A 129 -0.29 16.05 12.99
N GLU A 130 -1.28 16.49 12.23
CA GLU A 130 -2.07 17.69 12.51
C GLU A 130 -3.06 17.48 13.69
N TRP A 131 -3.26 16.23 14.11
CA TRP A 131 -4.16 15.88 15.21
C TRP A 131 -3.43 15.84 16.55
N LYS A 132 -4.06 16.40 17.59
CA LYS A 132 -3.55 16.35 18.95
C LYS A 132 -3.86 15.00 19.60
N GLY A 133 -2.96 14.51 20.46
CA GLY A 133 -3.18 13.34 21.30
C GLY A 133 -2.50 12.06 20.82
N TRP A 134 -2.09 11.98 19.55
CA TRP A 134 -1.39 10.83 19.01
C TRP A 134 0.12 11.00 18.98
N ASN A 135 0.82 9.96 19.43
CA ASN A 135 2.25 9.79 19.29
C ASN A 135 2.52 8.95 18.05
N LEU A 136 2.99 9.59 16.99
CA LEU A 136 3.37 8.90 15.76
C LEU A 136 4.78 8.31 15.94
N PRO A 137 5.08 7.11 15.41
CA PRO A 137 6.42 6.55 15.45
C PRO A 137 7.39 7.53 14.79
N ARG A 138 8.42 7.95 15.53
CA ARG A 138 9.53 8.70 14.96
C ARG A 138 10.33 7.74 14.10
N ARG A 139 10.04 7.69 12.80
CA ARG A 139 10.99 7.18 11.82
C ARG A 139 11.37 8.33 10.91
N CYS A 140 12.67 8.63 10.91
CA CYS A 140 13.28 9.64 10.08
C CYS A 140 13.06 9.22 8.60
N TRP A 141 11.96 9.68 7.99
CA TRP A 141 11.68 9.60 6.55
C TRP A 141 11.87 11.02 5.98
N PRO A 142 12.62 11.21 4.88
CA PRO A 142 13.12 12.53 4.51
C PRO A 142 11.99 13.36 3.90
N ALA A 143 11.27 14.09 4.75
CA ALA A 143 10.50 15.26 4.37
C ALA A 143 11.17 16.57 4.83
N GLN A 144 12.39 16.48 5.36
CA GLN A 144 13.24 17.64 5.64
C GLN A 144 14.55 17.49 4.87
N VAL A 145 14.55 17.94 3.62
CA VAL A 145 15.80 18.38 3.01
C VAL A 145 16.29 19.55 3.86
N GLY A 146 17.30 19.32 4.71
CA GLY A 146 18.01 20.40 5.41
C GLY A 146 17.83 20.55 6.92
N GLN A 147 17.33 19.56 7.67
CA GLN A 147 17.45 19.58 9.13
C GLN A 147 18.19 18.35 9.64
N SER A 148 19.44 18.57 10.03
CA SER A 148 20.26 17.63 10.81
C SER A 148 19.80 17.67 12.25
N THR A 149 18.79 16.88 12.59
CA THR A 149 18.63 16.14 13.87
C THR A 149 17.22 15.59 13.97
N CYS A 150 17.11 14.29 14.22
CA CYS A 150 16.03 13.73 15.01
C CYS A 150 16.35 14.08 16.50
#